data_AF-A0A094D6P3-F1
#
_entry.id   AF-A0A094D6P3-F1
#
_cell.length_a   1.000
_cell.length_b   1.000
_cell.length_c   1.000
_cell.angle_alpha   90.00
_cell.angle_beta   90.00
_cell.angle_gamma   90.00
#
_symmetry.space_group_name_H-M   'P 1'
#
loop_
_entity.id
_entity.type
_entity.pdbx_description
1 polymer ?
#
loop_
_entity_poly.entity_id
_entity_poly.type
_entity_poly.pdbx_seq_one_letter_code
_entity_poly.pdbx_strand_id
1 'polypeptide(L)'
;MEPNTASRWLLHVKATIWRYLMWLGMLIHHRAQPSSRSPSFIVKAPSRLSKQRGDICLVFYVPEIYHNSSDKHLFPVIINFHGGGFTLGTGTDDARWARCVVERTEAVFVSVEYRLAPKYPFSVAGDDGTDALIYLAAHAEELRLDPDKITLGGFSAGANLALTVPFIFYDLKNGSGKRFLRPSGSDGADENDLSQTDSPLSVPQACQASSQSTPLIKCRLTRLETLQELPPLSIRAIIAFYPPTDFRISRETKRTTNPRPELNLSAALTSLFDDSYLSSEYAATSLDLGDPYLSPAAASDDLLRAAYPQLIILHTCEHDMLNVEGVAFGERLKSPNVGKTVKGGIIENVPHAFDKMPNPMKYPEAAERVYGELNMYNTRFRR
;
A
#
# COMPACT_ATOMS: atom_id res chain seq x y z
N MET A 1 1.90 -2.86 28.82
CA MET A 1 2.79 -3.80 28.08
C MET A 1 4.20 -3.51 28.57
N GLU A 2 4.95 -4.54 28.97
CA GLU A 2 6.37 -4.36 29.24
C GLU A 2 7.11 -3.92 27.97
N PRO A 3 8.11 -3.03 28.06
CA PRO A 3 8.90 -2.63 26.90
C PRO A 3 9.60 -3.86 26.33
N ASN A 4 9.34 -4.12 25.06
CA ASN A 4 9.79 -5.30 24.35
C ASN A 4 11.32 -5.29 24.21
N THR A 5 12.03 -6.17 24.92
CA THR A 5 13.49 -6.18 25.04
C THR A 5 14.19 -7.00 23.95
N ALA A 6 13.49 -7.43 22.91
CA ALA A 6 14.11 -8.17 21.81
C ALA A 6 15.20 -7.32 21.15
N SER A 7 16.44 -7.83 21.13
CA SER A 7 17.57 -7.16 20.48
C SER A 7 17.19 -6.79 19.05
N ARG A 8 17.25 -5.49 18.68
CA ARG A 8 16.91 -5.04 17.31
C ARG A 8 17.72 -5.79 16.27
N TRP A 9 18.99 -6.08 16.56
CA TRP A 9 19.83 -6.88 15.67
C TRP A 9 19.22 -8.26 15.43
N LEU A 10 18.73 -8.92 16.48
CA LEU A 10 18.04 -10.20 16.37
C LEU A 10 16.74 -10.08 15.56
N LEU A 11 15.96 -9.01 15.73
CA LEU A 11 14.77 -8.75 14.91
C LEU A 11 15.14 -8.59 13.42
N HIS A 12 16.22 -7.86 13.12
CA HIS A 12 16.71 -7.71 11.74
C HIS A 12 17.13 -9.06 11.15
N VAL A 13 17.84 -9.89 11.91
CA VAL A 13 18.25 -11.25 11.47
C VAL A 13 17.00 -12.12 11.21
N LYS A 14 16.05 -12.16 12.15
CA LYS A 14 14.79 -12.90 12.00
C LYS A 14 14.01 -12.42 10.77
N ALA A 15 13.82 -11.11 10.61
CA ALA A 15 13.13 -10.54 9.47
C ALA A 15 13.83 -10.88 8.14
N THR A 16 15.16 -10.83 8.09
CA THR A 16 15.92 -11.19 6.89
C THR A 16 15.72 -12.66 6.50
N ILE A 17 15.77 -13.58 7.47
CA ILE A 17 15.48 -15.00 7.23
C ILE A 17 14.06 -15.19 6.69
N TRP A 18 13.06 -14.56 7.33
CA TRP A 18 11.67 -14.65 6.88
C TRP A 18 11.44 -14.03 5.50
N ARG A 19 12.10 -12.92 5.17
CA ARG A 19 12.06 -12.33 3.82
C ARG A 19 12.60 -13.30 2.77
N TYR A 20 13.70 -13.98 3.07
CA TYR A 20 14.26 -15.00 2.17
C TYR A 20 13.32 -16.20 1.99
N LEU A 21 12.73 -16.71 3.08
CA LEU A 21 11.76 -17.81 3.01
C LEU A 21 10.49 -17.42 2.24
N MET A 22 9.99 -16.20 2.48
CA MET A 22 8.84 -15.66 1.76
C MET A 22 9.16 -15.49 0.27
N TRP A 23 10.33 -14.96 -0.08
CA TRP A 23 10.79 -14.87 -1.47
C TRP A 23 10.82 -16.25 -2.14
N LEU A 24 11.36 -17.28 -1.47
CA LEU A 24 11.37 -18.65 -2.00
C LEU A 24 9.94 -19.18 -2.20
N GLY A 25 9.05 -18.95 -1.24
CA GLY A 25 7.63 -19.28 -1.36
C GLY A 25 6.97 -18.57 -2.55
N MET A 26 7.27 -17.29 -2.74
CA MET A 26 6.72 -16.49 -3.84
C MET A 26 7.27 -16.93 -5.21
N LEU A 27 8.51 -17.42 -5.29
CA LEU A 27 9.04 -18.04 -6.52
C LEU A 27 8.26 -19.30 -6.92
N ILE A 28 7.85 -20.11 -5.95
CA ILE A 28 6.99 -21.28 -6.20
C ILE A 28 5.59 -20.80 -6.56
N HIS A 29 5.06 -19.83 -5.82
CA HIS A 29 3.74 -19.26 -6.05
C HIS A 29 3.63 -18.69 -7.46
N HIS A 30 4.62 -17.97 -8.00
CA HIS A 30 4.60 -17.40 -9.35
C HIS A 30 4.62 -18.44 -10.48
N ARG A 31 4.93 -19.71 -10.20
CA ARG A 31 4.87 -20.80 -11.20
C ARG A 31 3.45 -21.28 -11.51
N ALA A 32 2.52 -21.11 -10.58
CA ALA A 32 1.13 -21.52 -10.79
C ALA A 32 0.46 -20.73 -11.91
N GLN A 33 -0.31 -21.41 -12.75
CA GLN A 33 -1.14 -20.75 -13.76
C GLN A 33 -2.42 -20.18 -13.10
N PRO A 34 -2.91 -19.03 -13.58
CA PRO A 34 -2.28 -18.13 -14.55
C PRO A 34 -1.07 -17.38 -13.96
N SER A 35 0.00 -17.22 -14.75
CA SER A 35 1.23 -16.55 -14.32
C SER A 35 0.97 -15.10 -13.91
N SER A 36 1.73 -14.59 -12.93
CA SER A 36 1.80 -13.16 -12.69
C SER A 36 2.40 -12.44 -13.90
N ARG A 37 2.08 -11.15 -14.08
CA ARG A 37 2.81 -10.28 -15.03
C ARG A 37 4.08 -9.77 -14.36
N SER A 38 5.13 -9.55 -15.15
CA SER A 38 6.30 -8.79 -14.68
C SER A 38 5.97 -7.29 -14.65
N PRO A 39 6.64 -6.51 -13.78
CA PRO A 39 6.53 -5.06 -13.82
C PRO A 39 6.91 -4.48 -15.18
N SER A 40 6.19 -3.45 -15.61
CA SER A 40 6.44 -2.71 -16.84
C SER A 40 7.64 -1.77 -16.70
N PHE A 41 7.72 -1.07 -15.57
CA PHE A 41 8.85 -0.23 -15.17
C PHE A 41 8.77 0.10 -13.68
N ILE A 42 9.82 0.69 -13.12
CA ILE A 42 9.90 1.16 -11.74
C ILE A 42 10.19 2.65 -11.77
N VAL A 43 9.55 3.42 -10.89
CA VAL A 43 9.87 4.83 -10.64
C VAL A 43 10.41 4.97 -9.23
N LYS A 44 11.46 5.78 -9.04
CA LYS A 44 12.00 6.08 -7.71
C LYS A 44 11.42 7.41 -7.22
N ALA A 45 10.77 7.40 -6.06
CA ALA A 45 10.23 8.59 -5.42
C ALA A 45 10.97 8.89 -4.10
N PRO A 46 11.23 10.15 -3.76
CA PRO A 46 11.84 10.51 -2.49
C PRO A 46 10.84 10.36 -1.33
N SER A 47 11.32 9.89 -0.18
CA SER A 47 10.56 9.99 1.07
C SER A 47 10.79 11.36 1.71
N ARG A 48 9.71 12.14 1.80
CA ARG A 48 9.73 13.55 2.21
C ARG A 48 8.99 13.78 3.52
N LEU A 49 7.99 12.96 3.83
CA LEU A 49 7.19 13.07 5.06
C LEU A 49 7.86 12.43 6.27
N SER A 50 8.56 11.32 6.09
CA SER A 50 9.31 10.68 7.18
C SER A 50 10.52 11.52 7.60
N LYS A 51 10.83 11.52 8.90
CA LYS A 51 12.08 12.10 9.42
C LYS A 51 13.30 11.32 8.91
N GLN A 52 13.14 10.01 8.72
CA GLN A 52 14.19 9.17 8.14
C GLN A 52 14.17 9.36 6.62
N ARG A 53 15.24 9.92 6.08
CA ARG A 53 15.39 10.12 4.64
C ARG A 53 15.55 8.81 3.90
N GLY A 54 15.30 8.84 2.60
CA GLY A 54 15.48 7.71 1.71
C GLY A 54 14.56 7.84 0.51
N ASP A 55 14.53 6.77 -0.27
CA ASP A 55 13.70 6.68 -1.46
C ASP A 55 12.81 5.44 -1.35
N ILE A 56 11.71 5.47 -2.08
CA ILE A 56 10.78 4.36 -2.26
C ILE A 56 10.67 4.02 -3.75
N CYS A 57 10.54 2.74 -4.04
CA CYS A 57 10.31 2.26 -5.41
C CYS A 57 8.80 2.14 -5.64
N LEU A 58 8.35 2.62 -6.79
CA LEU A 58 6.98 2.52 -7.27
C LEU A 58 6.99 1.57 -8.46
N VAL A 59 6.40 0.38 -8.30
CA VAL A 59 6.44 -0.70 -9.28
C VAL A 59 5.20 -0.64 -10.16
N PHE A 60 5.37 -0.31 -11.43
CA PHE A 60 4.27 -0.09 -12.37
C PHE A 60 3.91 -1.37 -13.13
N TYR A 61 2.61 -1.60 -13.24
CA TYR A 61 2.01 -2.52 -14.20
C TYR A 61 1.00 -1.70 -15.00
N VAL A 62 1.15 -1.70 -16.32
CA VAL A 62 0.30 -0.88 -17.19
C VAL A 62 -0.59 -1.75 -18.08
N PRO A 63 -1.80 -1.29 -18.44
CA PRO A 63 -2.63 -1.96 -19.43
C PRO A 63 -1.96 -1.90 -20.82
N GLU A 64 -2.30 -2.83 -21.71
CA GLU A 64 -1.68 -2.93 -23.04
C GLU A 64 -1.85 -1.63 -23.86
N ILE A 65 -3.00 -0.95 -23.69
CA ILE A 65 -3.28 0.32 -24.36
C ILE A 65 -2.41 1.48 -23.87
N TYR A 66 -1.66 1.33 -22.77
CA TYR A 66 -0.81 2.39 -22.22
C TYR A 66 0.20 2.90 -23.25
N HIS A 67 0.86 2.00 -23.98
CA HIS A 67 1.87 2.39 -24.96
C HIS A 67 1.30 2.88 -26.29
N ASN A 68 0.06 2.48 -26.62
CA ASN A 68 -0.54 2.73 -27.94
C ASN A 68 -1.59 3.86 -27.94
N SER A 69 -1.98 4.35 -26.76
CA SER A 69 -2.92 5.47 -26.63
C SER A 69 -2.20 6.81 -26.82
N SER A 70 -2.93 7.84 -27.25
CA SER A 70 -2.42 9.22 -27.35
C SER A 70 -1.74 9.68 -26.05
N ASP A 71 -0.67 10.46 -26.15
CA ASP A 71 0.05 11.03 -24.98
C ASP A 71 -0.85 11.85 -24.05
N LYS A 72 -1.98 12.37 -24.55
CA LYS A 72 -2.97 13.09 -23.75
C LYS A 72 -3.93 12.19 -22.96
N HIS A 73 -3.89 10.88 -23.20
CA HIS A 73 -4.73 9.92 -22.49
C HIS A 73 -4.16 9.69 -21.08
N LEU A 74 -4.97 10.01 -20.07
CA LEU A 74 -4.68 9.80 -18.66
C LEU A 74 -5.43 8.59 -18.13
N PHE A 75 -4.72 7.71 -17.43
CA PHE A 75 -5.25 6.45 -16.91
C PHE A 75 -5.65 6.59 -15.44
N PRO A 76 -6.81 6.05 -15.02
CA PRO A 76 -7.08 5.81 -13.60
C PRO A 76 -5.93 5.03 -12.95
N VAL A 77 -5.68 5.24 -11.67
CA VAL A 77 -4.56 4.58 -10.98
C VAL A 77 -5.03 3.85 -9.72
N ILE A 78 -4.56 2.61 -9.56
CA ILE A 78 -4.64 1.86 -8.31
C ILE A 78 -3.26 1.91 -7.65
N ILE A 79 -3.17 2.59 -6.51
CA ILE A 79 -1.97 2.62 -5.68
C ILE A 79 -2.10 1.52 -4.64
N ASN A 80 -1.29 0.48 -4.77
CA ASN A 80 -1.34 -0.71 -3.94
C ASN A 80 -0.22 -0.74 -2.90
N PHE A 81 -0.55 -1.22 -1.70
CA PHE A 81 0.39 -1.51 -0.63
C PHE A 81 0.37 -3.01 -0.35
N HIS A 82 1.54 -3.65 -0.41
CA HIS A 82 1.67 -5.08 -0.18
C HIS A 82 1.47 -5.46 1.30
N GLY A 83 1.18 -6.74 1.56
CA GLY A 83 1.09 -7.29 2.91
C GLY A 83 2.45 -7.61 3.54
N GLY A 84 2.44 -8.33 4.66
CA GLY A 84 3.67 -8.79 5.33
C GLY A 84 3.97 -8.13 6.67
N GLY A 85 2.95 -7.65 7.38
CA GLY A 85 3.10 -7.14 8.76
C GLY A 85 4.06 -5.95 8.87
N PHE A 86 4.12 -5.10 7.85
CA PHE A 86 5.04 -3.96 7.72
C PHE A 86 6.54 -4.33 7.77
N THR A 87 6.85 -5.64 7.77
CA THR A 87 8.18 -6.18 8.08
C THR A 87 8.72 -7.04 6.94
N LEU A 88 7.82 -7.69 6.21
CA LEU A 88 8.09 -8.59 5.09
C LEU A 88 7.39 -8.09 3.82
N GLY A 89 7.63 -8.81 2.74
CA GLY A 89 7.01 -8.60 1.43
C GLY A 89 7.79 -7.67 0.51
N THR A 90 7.33 -7.58 -0.72
CA THR A 90 7.90 -6.76 -1.80
C THR A 90 6.79 -6.14 -2.65
N GLY A 91 7.12 -5.11 -3.44
CA GLY A 91 6.17 -4.50 -4.37
C GLY A 91 5.64 -5.46 -5.44
N THR A 92 6.24 -6.64 -5.60
CA THR A 92 5.83 -7.65 -6.59
C THR A 92 4.89 -8.73 -6.03
N ASP A 93 4.63 -8.76 -4.72
CA ASP A 93 3.85 -9.86 -4.11
C ASP A 93 2.37 -9.90 -4.54
N ASP A 94 1.87 -8.77 -5.02
CA ASP A 94 0.50 -8.60 -5.51
C ASP A 94 0.41 -8.63 -7.05
N ALA A 95 1.46 -9.08 -7.75
CA ALA A 95 1.54 -9.07 -9.21
C ALA A 95 0.38 -9.82 -9.91
N ARG A 96 -0.26 -10.79 -9.24
CA ARG A 96 -1.47 -11.45 -9.75
C ARG A 96 -2.71 -10.57 -9.70
N TRP A 97 -2.85 -9.77 -8.64
CA TRP A 97 -3.90 -8.77 -8.58
C TRP A 97 -3.63 -7.65 -9.58
N ALA A 98 -2.37 -7.19 -9.67
CA ALA A 98 -1.93 -6.24 -10.69
C ALA A 98 -2.30 -6.72 -12.10
N ARG A 99 -2.01 -7.98 -12.43
CA ARG A 99 -2.44 -8.60 -13.70
C ARG A 99 -3.94 -8.51 -13.90
N CYS A 100 -4.74 -8.93 -12.91
CA CYS A 100 -6.20 -8.90 -13.00
C CYS A 100 -6.70 -7.48 -13.29
N VAL A 101 -6.14 -6.47 -12.62
CA VAL A 101 -6.47 -5.06 -12.81
C VAL A 101 -6.13 -4.62 -14.22
N VAL A 102 -4.90 -4.79 -14.69
CA VAL A 102 -4.46 -4.24 -15.99
C VAL A 102 -5.03 -5.00 -17.19
N GLU A 103 -5.50 -6.24 -17.00
CA GLU A 103 -6.17 -7.03 -18.06
C GLU A 103 -7.66 -6.73 -18.19
N ARG A 104 -8.30 -6.32 -17.11
CA ARG A 104 -9.76 -6.18 -17.05
C ARG A 104 -10.22 -4.73 -16.91
N THR A 105 -9.29 -3.83 -16.68
CA THR A 105 -9.52 -2.40 -16.55
C THR A 105 -8.50 -1.62 -17.36
N GLU A 106 -8.74 -0.33 -17.52
CA GLU A 106 -7.78 0.59 -18.13
C GLU A 106 -6.95 1.29 -17.05
N ALA A 107 -6.96 0.78 -15.80
CA ALA A 107 -6.21 1.41 -14.73
C ALA A 107 -4.74 0.97 -14.76
N VAL A 108 -3.85 1.93 -14.50
CA VAL A 108 -2.46 1.65 -14.13
C VAL A 108 -2.45 1.14 -12.69
N PHE A 109 -1.68 0.09 -12.43
CA PHE A 109 -1.47 -0.44 -11.09
C PHE A 109 -0.06 -0.08 -10.64
N VAL A 110 0.06 0.62 -9.51
CA VAL A 110 1.34 1.02 -8.92
C VAL A 110 1.47 0.40 -7.55
N SER A 111 2.40 -0.53 -7.39
CA SER A 111 2.70 -1.14 -6.10
C SER A 111 3.82 -0.38 -5.39
N VAL A 112 3.59 0.05 -4.16
CA VAL A 112 4.53 0.86 -3.38
C VAL A 112 5.45 -0.04 -2.56
N GLU A 113 6.75 0.03 -2.80
CA GLU A 113 7.78 -0.57 -1.94
C GLU A 113 8.08 0.34 -0.76
N TYR A 114 7.11 0.44 0.16
CA TYR A 114 7.26 1.21 1.38
C TYR A 114 8.34 0.59 2.27
N ARG A 115 9.05 1.41 3.04
CA ARG A 115 10.18 0.94 3.84
C ARG A 115 9.73 0.12 5.04
N LEU A 116 10.42 -0.98 5.28
CA LEU A 116 9.99 -2.02 6.21
C LEU A 116 10.66 -1.94 7.59
N ALA A 117 9.88 -2.26 8.61
CA ALA A 117 10.35 -2.61 9.93
C ALA A 117 11.23 -3.89 9.88
N PRO A 118 12.11 -4.13 10.87
CA PRO A 118 12.37 -3.36 12.08
C PRO A 118 13.28 -2.12 11.88
N LYS A 119 13.83 -1.93 10.68
CA LYS A 119 14.68 -0.77 10.35
C LYS A 119 13.87 0.52 10.35
N TYR A 120 12.67 0.46 9.78
CA TYR A 120 11.74 1.58 9.67
C TYR A 120 10.43 1.24 10.39
N PRO A 121 10.34 1.43 11.72
CA PRO A 121 9.12 1.14 12.48
C PRO A 121 8.01 2.17 12.19
N PHE A 122 6.87 2.03 12.86
CA PHE A 122 5.80 3.02 12.80
C PHE A 122 6.33 4.44 13.09
N SER A 123 5.98 5.47 12.31
CA SER A 123 4.96 5.56 11.25
C SER A 123 5.50 5.52 9.82
N VAL A 124 6.75 5.10 9.60
CA VAL A 124 7.47 5.34 8.32
C VAL A 124 6.73 4.77 7.10
N ALA A 125 6.13 3.58 7.20
CA ALA A 125 5.40 2.99 6.07
C ALA A 125 4.18 3.81 5.64
N GLY A 126 3.47 4.44 6.58
CA GLY A 126 2.34 5.34 6.28
C GLY A 126 2.80 6.66 5.66
N ASP A 127 3.94 7.17 6.12
CA ASP A 127 4.58 8.35 5.53
C ASP A 127 5.00 8.07 4.08
N ASP A 128 5.65 6.94 3.84
CA ASP A 128 6.05 6.48 2.51
C ASP A 128 4.87 6.27 1.57
N GLY A 129 3.77 5.68 2.06
CA GLY A 129 2.57 5.51 1.25
C GLY A 129 1.90 6.84 0.89
N THR A 130 1.98 7.83 1.78
CA THR A 130 1.48 9.18 1.51
C THR A 130 2.41 9.96 0.57
N ASP A 131 3.73 9.79 0.71
CA ASP A 131 4.73 10.31 -0.23
C ASP A 131 4.49 9.74 -1.63
N ALA A 132 4.20 8.44 -1.77
CA ALA A 132 3.86 7.81 -3.04
C ALA A 132 2.60 8.41 -3.67
N LEU A 133 1.54 8.60 -2.88
CA LEU A 133 0.29 9.24 -3.34
C LEU A 133 0.55 10.66 -3.87
N ILE A 134 1.29 11.47 -3.10
CA ILE A 134 1.63 12.85 -3.47
C ILE A 134 2.52 12.87 -4.71
N TYR A 135 3.54 12.01 -4.77
CA TYR A 135 4.45 11.93 -5.90
C TYR A 135 3.71 11.55 -7.19
N LEU A 136 2.89 10.50 -7.18
CA LEU A 136 2.15 10.06 -8.36
C LEU A 136 1.20 11.14 -8.89
N ALA A 137 0.57 11.91 -8.01
CA ALA A 137 -0.30 13.02 -8.41
C ALA A 137 0.50 14.24 -8.94
N ALA A 138 1.67 14.54 -8.35
CA ALA A 138 2.54 15.62 -8.83
C ALA A 138 3.14 15.32 -10.22
N HIS A 139 3.42 14.05 -10.50
CA HIS A 139 3.99 13.55 -11.75
C HIS A 139 2.93 12.98 -12.72
N ALA A 140 1.65 13.28 -12.51
CA ALA A 140 0.55 12.65 -13.20
C ALA A 140 0.62 12.81 -14.73
N GLU A 141 1.05 13.98 -15.23
CA GLU A 141 1.21 14.21 -16.67
C GLU A 141 2.33 13.33 -17.28
N GLU A 142 3.51 13.30 -16.65
CA GLU A 142 4.66 12.53 -17.13
C GLU A 142 4.39 11.01 -17.05
N LEU A 143 3.65 10.56 -16.04
CA LEU A 143 3.30 9.16 -15.82
C LEU A 143 1.98 8.75 -16.48
N ARG A 144 1.28 9.69 -17.11
CA ARG A 144 -0.03 9.53 -17.76
C ARG A 144 -1.12 9.00 -16.81
N LEU A 145 -1.16 9.52 -15.60
CA LEU A 145 -2.13 9.17 -14.57
C LEU A 145 -3.22 10.25 -14.48
N ASP A 146 -4.45 9.84 -14.18
CA ASP A 146 -5.56 10.74 -13.88
C ASP A 146 -5.59 10.96 -12.35
N PRO A 147 -5.14 12.13 -11.84
CA PRO A 147 -5.06 12.39 -10.40
C PRO A 147 -6.44 12.52 -9.75
N ASP A 148 -7.52 12.63 -10.55
CA ASP A 148 -8.90 12.65 -10.07
C ASP A 148 -9.52 11.25 -9.98
N LYS A 149 -8.81 10.20 -10.40
CA LYS A 149 -9.29 8.80 -10.42
C LYS A 149 -8.31 7.86 -9.72
N ILE A 150 -7.96 8.20 -8.47
CA ILE A 150 -7.07 7.39 -7.64
C ILE A 150 -7.87 6.40 -6.80
N THR A 151 -7.47 5.14 -6.78
CA THR A 151 -7.94 4.12 -5.83
C THR A 151 -6.77 3.66 -4.97
N LEU A 152 -6.96 3.57 -3.66
CA LEU A 152 -5.98 2.96 -2.76
C LEU A 152 -6.32 1.49 -2.56
N GLY A 153 -5.33 0.62 -2.65
CA GLY A 153 -5.47 -0.82 -2.53
C GLY A 153 -4.47 -1.40 -1.54
N GLY A 154 -4.78 -2.54 -0.92
CA GLY A 154 -3.76 -3.29 -0.20
C GLY A 154 -4.27 -4.54 0.48
N PHE A 155 -3.32 -5.34 0.97
CA PHE A 155 -3.56 -6.61 1.64
C PHE A 155 -2.97 -6.63 3.04
N SER A 156 -3.69 -7.14 4.04
CA SER A 156 -3.20 -7.25 5.42
C SER A 156 -2.62 -5.91 5.91
N ALA A 157 -1.35 -5.86 6.32
CA ALA A 157 -0.65 -4.63 6.67
C ALA A 157 -0.74 -3.52 5.60
N GLY A 158 -0.67 -3.87 4.31
CA GLY A 158 -0.89 -2.91 3.23
C GLY A 158 -2.33 -2.43 3.12
N ALA A 159 -3.32 -3.27 3.47
CA ALA A 159 -4.71 -2.85 3.58
C ALA A 159 -4.91 -1.86 4.73
N ASN A 160 -4.15 -1.99 5.81
CA ASN A 160 -4.07 -0.97 6.86
C ASN A 160 -3.47 0.35 6.32
N LEU A 161 -2.39 0.31 5.53
CA LEU A 161 -1.85 1.51 4.88
C LEU A 161 -2.86 2.18 3.93
N ALA A 162 -3.60 1.39 3.13
CA ALA A 162 -4.65 1.90 2.26
C ALA A 162 -5.75 2.65 3.04
N LEU A 163 -5.99 2.24 4.28
CA LEU A 163 -6.93 2.89 5.21
C LEU A 163 -6.29 4.09 5.91
N THR A 164 -5.01 4.09 6.24
CA THR A 164 -4.40 5.15 7.08
C THR A 164 -3.78 6.31 6.27
N VAL A 165 -3.31 6.06 5.04
CA VAL A 165 -2.78 7.09 4.12
C VAL A 165 -3.78 8.24 3.88
N PRO A 166 -5.10 8.00 3.66
CA PRO A 166 -6.09 9.07 3.57
C PRO A 166 -6.11 10.02 4.77
N PHE A 167 -5.90 9.52 6.00
CA PHE A 167 -5.86 10.36 7.18
C PHE A 167 -4.63 11.26 7.20
N ILE A 168 -3.48 10.71 6.84
CA ILE A 168 -2.22 11.46 6.76
C ILE A 168 -2.35 12.58 5.71
N PHE A 169 -2.88 12.24 4.53
CA PHE A 169 -3.12 13.22 3.48
C PHE A 169 -4.16 14.28 3.86
N TYR A 170 -5.26 13.89 4.52
CA TYR A 170 -6.27 14.81 5.03
C TYR A 170 -5.67 15.82 6.02
N ASP A 171 -4.84 15.34 6.96
CA ASP A 171 -4.20 16.19 7.96
C ASP A 171 -3.14 17.14 7.36
N LEU A 172 -2.46 16.72 6.30
CA LEU A 172 -1.58 17.60 5.51
C LEU A 172 -2.38 18.68 4.78
N LYS A 173 -3.44 18.29 4.08
CA LYS A 173 -4.30 19.21 3.31
C LYS A 173 -4.96 20.27 4.18
N ASN A 174 -5.31 19.92 5.42
CA ASN A 174 -5.95 20.84 6.37
C ASN A 174 -4.95 21.57 7.29
N GLY A 175 -3.65 21.46 7.04
CA GLY A 175 -2.64 22.21 7.78
C GLY A 175 -2.57 21.87 9.28
N SER A 176 -2.81 20.61 9.65
CA SER A 176 -2.80 20.16 11.06
C SER A 176 -1.48 20.37 11.80
N GLY A 177 -0.38 20.62 11.08
CA GLY A 177 0.97 20.77 11.64
C GLY A 177 1.63 19.47 12.08
N LYS A 178 0.98 18.31 11.94
CA LYS A 178 1.52 17.00 12.37
C LYS A 178 2.67 16.51 11.47
N ARG A 179 2.65 16.87 10.19
CA ARG A 179 3.64 16.53 9.16
C ARG A 179 3.83 17.69 8.19
N PHE A 180 4.96 17.69 7.49
CA PHE A 180 5.29 18.64 6.44
C PHE A 180 6.15 17.96 5.37
N LEU A 181 5.95 18.36 4.11
CA LEU A 181 6.81 17.95 3.01
C LEU A 181 8.17 18.64 3.17
N ARG A 182 9.24 17.86 3.08
CA ARG A 182 10.61 18.35 3.08
C ARG A 182 11.14 18.49 1.64
N PRO A 183 12.21 19.26 1.38
CA PRO A 183 12.75 19.41 0.04
C PRO A 183 13.25 18.08 -0.54
N SER A 184 13.14 17.93 -1.86
CA SER A 184 13.73 16.82 -2.62
C SER A 184 15.22 17.13 -2.84
N GLY A 185 16.08 16.71 -1.92
CA GLY A 185 17.53 16.93 -2.02
C GLY A 185 18.25 16.66 -0.70
N SER A 186 19.40 16.01 -0.78
CA SER A 186 20.36 15.86 0.33
C SER A 186 20.91 17.22 0.73
N ASP A 187 21.25 17.38 2.00
CA ASP A 187 22.20 18.41 2.42
C ASP A 187 23.43 18.36 1.49
N GLY A 188 23.69 19.44 0.73
CA GLY A 188 24.99 19.74 0.11
C GLY A 188 25.37 19.03 -1.21
N ALA A 189 24.59 19.18 -2.28
CA ALA A 189 25.11 19.04 -3.65
C ALA A 189 24.68 20.26 -4.48
N ASP A 190 25.66 20.90 -5.11
CA ASP A 190 25.62 22.23 -5.69
C ASP A 190 24.40 22.50 -6.60
N GLU A 191 23.66 23.57 -6.26
CA GLU A 191 22.78 24.29 -7.18
C GLU A 191 23.65 25.01 -8.21
N ASN A 192 23.92 24.38 -9.36
CA ASN A 192 24.33 25.09 -10.57
C ASN A 192 24.22 24.16 -11.78
N ASP A 193 22.99 23.81 -12.18
CA ASP A 193 22.66 23.69 -13.61
C ASP A 193 21.13 23.62 -13.80
N LEU A 194 20.49 24.78 -13.88
CA LEU A 194 19.13 24.90 -14.41
C LEU A 194 19.22 25.72 -15.70
N SER A 195 19.69 25.05 -16.76
CA SER A 195 19.39 25.48 -18.11
C SER A 195 18.97 24.28 -18.95
N GLN A 196 17.92 24.51 -19.76
CA GLN A 196 17.43 23.67 -20.88
C GLN A 196 16.41 22.57 -20.50
N THR A 197 15.25 22.41 -21.14
CA THR A 197 14.56 23.06 -22.27
C THR A 197 13.11 22.54 -22.28
N ASP A 198 12.14 23.41 -22.53
CA ASP A 198 10.77 23.06 -22.91
C ASP A 198 10.74 22.43 -24.31
N SER A 199 10.22 21.20 -24.44
CA SER A 199 9.73 20.55 -25.67
C SER A 199 8.97 19.25 -25.34
N PRO A 200 8.02 18.80 -26.20
CA PRO A 200 6.79 18.17 -25.77
C PRO A 200 6.93 16.69 -25.34
N LEU A 201 6.06 16.33 -24.40
CA LEU A 201 5.64 14.99 -23.97
C LEU A 201 6.20 13.85 -24.83
N SER A 202 7.29 13.25 -24.35
CA SER A 202 7.74 11.94 -24.78
C SER A 202 7.70 11.05 -23.54
N VAL A 203 7.17 9.83 -23.67
CA VAL A 203 7.24 8.79 -22.65
C VAL A 203 8.68 8.71 -22.10
N PRO A 204 8.91 8.66 -20.78
CA PRO A 204 10.26 8.64 -20.23
C PRO A 204 11.09 7.51 -20.85
N GLN A 205 12.23 7.87 -21.45
CA GLN A 205 13.10 6.93 -22.14
C GLN A 205 13.75 6.00 -21.12
N ALA A 206 13.45 4.70 -21.20
CA ALA A 206 14.07 3.67 -20.37
C ALA A 206 15.60 3.75 -20.45
N CYS A 207 16.29 3.77 -19.30
CA CYS A 207 17.74 3.62 -19.28
C CYS A 207 18.11 2.26 -19.88
N GLN A 208 18.67 2.25 -21.09
CA GLN A 208 19.08 1.03 -21.77
C GLN A 208 20.31 0.45 -21.06
N ALA A 209 20.10 -0.62 -20.29
CA ALA A 209 21.11 -1.60 -19.94
C ALA A 209 20.53 -3.01 -20.17
N SER A 210 21.34 -3.86 -20.80
CA SER A 210 21.02 -5.17 -21.39
C SER A 210 20.06 -6.09 -20.62
N SER A 211 19.20 -6.77 -21.39
CA SER A 211 18.47 -8.03 -21.13
C SER A 211 18.33 -8.51 -19.66
N GLN A 212 17.10 -8.47 -19.15
CA GLN A 212 16.54 -9.09 -17.93
C GLN A 212 16.19 -8.18 -16.73
N SER A 213 16.50 -6.88 -16.74
CA SER A 213 16.09 -5.96 -15.65
C SER A 213 14.85 -5.13 -16.00
N THR A 214 13.92 -4.98 -15.05
CA THR A 214 12.80 -4.05 -15.17
C THR A 214 13.35 -2.62 -15.30
N PRO A 215 12.92 -1.83 -16.30
CA PRO A 215 13.43 -0.47 -16.49
C PRO A 215 13.20 0.43 -15.28
N LEU A 216 14.22 1.18 -14.87
CA LEU A 216 14.11 2.25 -13.88
C LEU A 216 13.91 3.58 -14.60
N ILE A 217 12.84 4.29 -14.26
CA ILE A 217 12.48 5.61 -14.78
C ILE A 217 12.72 6.65 -13.68
N LYS A 218 13.40 7.74 -14.05
CA LYS A 218 13.57 8.90 -13.19
C LYS A 218 12.72 10.03 -13.75
N CYS A 219 11.75 10.49 -12.97
CA CYS A 219 10.91 11.60 -13.41
C CYS A 219 11.61 12.95 -13.22
N ARG A 220 11.19 13.95 -14.00
CA ARG A 220 11.71 15.31 -13.88
C ARG A 220 11.12 16.00 -12.65
N LEU A 221 11.94 16.73 -11.91
CA LEU A 221 11.49 17.46 -10.73
C LEU A 221 10.37 18.44 -11.12
N THR A 222 9.23 18.35 -10.44
CA THR A 222 8.06 19.18 -10.70
C THR A 222 8.10 20.47 -9.88
N ARG A 223 7.40 21.51 -10.35
CA ARG A 223 7.24 22.76 -9.58
C ARG A 223 6.64 22.51 -8.20
N LEU A 224 5.66 21.61 -8.09
CA LEU A 224 5.03 21.23 -6.82
C LEU A 224 6.04 20.63 -5.84
N GLU A 225 6.97 19.80 -6.33
CA GLU A 225 8.02 19.27 -5.48
C GLU A 225 8.98 20.34 -4.98
N THR A 226 9.43 21.22 -5.87
CA THR A 226 10.32 22.35 -5.53
C THR A 226 9.69 23.27 -4.49
N LEU A 227 8.40 23.59 -4.65
CA LEU A 227 7.67 24.46 -3.72
C LEU A 227 7.15 23.73 -2.48
N GLN A 228 7.29 22.39 -2.41
CA GLN A 228 6.76 21.55 -1.33
C GLN A 228 5.24 21.66 -1.18
N GLU A 229 4.55 21.85 -2.30
CA GLU A 229 3.10 22.00 -2.38
C GLU A 229 2.41 20.66 -2.64
N LEU A 230 1.18 20.53 -2.14
CA LEU A 230 0.36 19.35 -2.39
C LEU A 230 -0.30 19.44 -3.77
N PRO A 231 -0.20 18.41 -4.62
CA PRO A 231 -0.97 18.35 -5.86
C PRO A 231 -2.48 18.26 -5.57
N PRO A 232 -3.33 18.82 -6.45
CA PRO A 232 -4.74 18.47 -6.46
C PRO A 232 -4.89 16.98 -6.82
N LEU A 233 -5.64 16.23 -6.02
CA LEU A 233 -5.97 14.84 -6.29
C LEU A 233 -7.29 14.44 -5.64
N SER A 234 -7.89 13.37 -6.16
CA SER A 234 -9.13 12.78 -5.63
C SER A 234 -8.98 11.27 -5.45
N ILE A 235 -9.05 10.81 -4.20
CA ILE A 235 -9.21 9.39 -3.87
C ILE A 235 -10.69 9.03 -4.10
N ARG A 236 -10.96 8.10 -5.01
CA ARG A 236 -12.31 7.67 -5.41
C ARG A 236 -12.78 6.42 -4.68
N ALA A 237 -11.85 5.55 -4.28
CA ALA A 237 -12.15 4.35 -3.53
C ALA A 237 -10.97 3.83 -2.70
N ILE A 238 -11.29 3.01 -1.71
CA ILE A 238 -10.33 2.16 -0.99
C ILE A 238 -10.72 0.70 -1.22
N ILE A 239 -9.75 -0.17 -1.50
CA ILE A 239 -9.88 -1.62 -1.58
C ILE A 239 -8.98 -2.24 -0.51
N ALA A 240 -9.56 -2.81 0.53
CA ALA A 240 -8.85 -3.37 1.66
C ALA A 240 -9.16 -4.86 1.80
N PHE A 241 -8.13 -5.69 1.66
CA PHE A 241 -8.23 -7.13 1.90
C PHE A 241 -7.68 -7.48 3.28
N TYR A 242 -8.56 -8.05 4.11
CA TYR A 242 -8.29 -8.57 5.45
C TYR A 242 -7.38 -7.66 6.30
N PRO A 243 -7.70 -6.35 6.43
CA PRO A 243 -6.85 -5.40 7.13
C PRO A 243 -6.83 -5.66 8.65
N PRO A 244 -5.69 -5.49 9.33
CA PRO A 244 -5.70 -5.18 10.75
C PRO A 244 -6.24 -3.75 10.93
N THR A 245 -7.29 -3.58 11.73
CA THR A 245 -7.97 -2.29 11.90
C THR A 245 -7.82 -1.71 13.32
N ASP A 246 -7.50 -2.55 14.31
CA ASP A 246 -7.40 -2.14 15.71
C ASP A 246 -6.24 -2.82 16.45
N PHE A 247 -5.14 -2.10 16.67
CA PHE A 247 -3.99 -2.58 17.44
C PHE A 247 -4.19 -2.51 18.96
N ARG A 248 -5.29 -1.92 19.44
CA ARG A 248 -5.63 -1.92 20.88
C ARG A 248 -6.08 -3.30 21.35
N ILE A 249 -6.57 -4.13 20.43
CA ILE A 249 -6.99 -5.51 20.70
C ILE A 249 -5.77 -6.42 20.59
N SER A 250 -5.47 -7.17 21.64
CA SER A 250 -4.31 -8.07 21.68
C SER A 250 -4.43 -9.22 20.66
N ARG A 251 -3.28 -9.74 20.20
CA ARG A 251 -3.24 -10.94 19.33
C ARG A 251 -3.89 -12.15 19.99
N GLU A 252 -3.73 -12.30 21.30
CA GLU A 252 -4.35 -13.39 22.06
C GLU A 252 -5.87 -13.31 21.96
N THR A 253 -6.45 -12.15 22.23
CA THR A 253 -7.89 -11.90 22.09
C THR A 253 -8.36 -12.17 20.66
N LYS A 254 -7.68 -11.60 19.65
CA LYS A 254 -8.01 -11.82 18.23
C LYS A 254 -7.98 -13.30 17.83
N ARG A 255 -7.05 -14.10 18.38
CA ARG A 255 -6.97 -15.53 18.08
C ARG A 255 -8.16 -16.31 18.63
N THR A 256 -8.70 -15.92 19.78
CA THR A 256 -9.89 -16.57 20.37
C THR A 256 -11.15 -16.37 19.54
N THR A 257 -11.19 -15.34 18.67
CA THR A 257 -12.33 -15.07 17.81
C THR A 257 -12.33 -15.82 16.48
N ASN A 258 -11.22 -16.46 16.10
CA ASN A 258 -11.15 -17.23 14.85
C ASN A 258 -11.82 -18.60 15.05
N PRO A 259 -12.84 -18.98 14.24
CA PRO A 259 -13.48 -20.30 14.34
C PRO A 259 -12.55 -21.48 13.99
N ARG A 260 -11.41 -21.23 13.35
CA ARG A 260 -10.37 -22.21 13.00
C ARG A 260 -8.99 -21.75 13.49
N PRO A 261 -8.73 -21.74 14.82
CA PRO A 261 -7.51 -21.17 15.39
C PRO A 261 -6.20 -21.76 14.85
N GLU A 262 -6.21 -23.00 14.38
CA GLU A 262 -5.08 -23.70 13.78
C GLU A 262 -4.67 -23.16 12.40
N LEU A 263 -5.57 -22.41 11.75
CA LEU A 263 -5.30 -21.75 10.46
C LEU A 263 -4.75 -20.32 10.62
N ASN A 264 -4.61 -19.83 11.85
CA ASN A 264 -4.00 -18.54 12.11
C ASN A 264 -2.53 -18.51 11.68
N LEU A 265 -2.04 -17.31 11.34
CA LEU A 265 -0.61 -17.05 11.31
C LEU A 265 0.03 -17.48 12.65
N SER A 266 1.23 -18.05 12.59
CA SER A 266 1.91 -18.52 13.80
C SER A 266 2.17 -17.38 14.79
N ALA A 267 2.14 -17.68 16.09
CA ALA A 267 2.40 -16.67 17.13
C ALA A 267 3.80 -16.05 17.00
N ALA A 268 4.80 -16.85 16.62
CA ALA A 268 6.15 -16.37 16.36
C ALA A 268 6.22 -15.34 15.23
N LEU A 269 5.47 -15.56 14.15
CA LEU A 269 5.42 -14.63 13.02
C LEU A 269 4.69 -13.33 13.39
N THR A 270 3.54 -13.42 14.07
CA THR A 270 2.81 -12.21 14.50
C THR A 270 3.59 -11.41 15.55
N SER A 271 4.32 -12.08 16.44
CA SER A 271 5.20 -11.41 17.40
C SER A 271 6.33 -10.69 16.68
N LEU A 272 6.97 -11.32 15.69
CA LEU A 272 7.99 -10.64 14.87
C LEU A 272 7.45 -9.35 14.23
N PHE A 273 6.21 -9.35 13.72
CA PHE A 273 5.59 -8.14 13.17
C PHE A 273 5.39 -7.06 14.22
N ASP A 274 4.76 -7.41 15.34
CA ASP A 274 4.43 -6.45 16.39
C ASP A 274 5.73 -5.90 17.04
N ASP A 275 6.71 -6.76 17.33
CA ASP A 275 8.04 -6.39 17.87
C ASP A 275 8.82 -5.47 16.91
N SER A 276 8.70 -5.71 15.59
CA SER A 276 9.41 -4.93 14.58
C SER A 276 8.77 -3.56 14.36
N TYR A 277 7.44 -3.52 14.23
CA TYR A 277 6.72 -2.33 13.79
C TYR A 277 6.29 -1.40 14.92
N LEU A 278 5.86 -1.95 16.07
CA LEU A 278 5.29 -1.19 17.19
C LEU A 278 6.34 -0.70 18.21
N SER A 279 7.63 -0.77 17.88
CA SER A 279 8.71 -0.41 18.81
C SER A 279 8.67 1.09 19.17
N SER A 280 8.73 1.43 20.45
CA SER A 280 8.66 2.81 20.95
C SER A 280 9.97 3.60 20.90
N GLU A 281 11.09 3.03 20.44
CA GLU A 281 12.43 3.64 20.56
C GLU A 281 12.62 4.96 19.76
N TYR A 282 11.73 5.26 18.80
CA TYR A 282 11.70 6.54 18.08
C TYR A 282 10.58 7.48 18.54
N ALA A 283 9.75 7.03 19.47
CA ALA A 283 8.72 7.83 20.10
C ALA A 283 9.27 8.33 21.45
N ALA A 284 9.19 9.63 21.70
CA ALA A 284 9.58 10.22 22.98
C ALA A 284 8.71 9.70 24.16
N THR A 285 7.63 9.00 23.85
CA THR A 285 6.65 8.38 24.75
C THR A 285 6.30 6.97 24.25
N SER A 286 5.64 6.15 25.07
CA SER A 286 5.06 4.89 24.62
C SER A 286 4.18 5.11 23.38
N LEU A 287 4.30 4.25 22.37
CA LEU A 287 3.49 4.28 21.17
C LEU A 287 2.00 4.17 21.54
N ASP A 288 1.18 5.12 21.09
CA ASP A 288 -0.27 5.07 21.27
C ASP A 288 -0.88 4.08 20.28
N LEU A 289 -1.34 2.93 20.78
CA LEU A 289 -2.02 1.93 19.96
C LEU A 289 -3.40 2.41 19.47
N GLY A 290 -3.93 3.48 20.04
CA GLY A 290 -5.13 4.18 19.59
C GLY A 290 -4.89 5.25 18.53
N ASP A 291 -3.64 5.49 18.10
CA ASP A 291 -3.34 6.44 17.03
C ASP A 291 -4.11 6.04 15.75
N PRO A 292 -4.96 6.91 15.17
CA PRO A 292 -5.70 6.61 13.95
C PRO A 292 -4.84 6.23 12.73
N TYR A 293 -3.55 6.64 12.71
CA TYR A 293 -2.62 6.24 11.65
C TYR A 293 -2.09 4.82 11.81
N LEU A 294 -2.32 4.18 12.96
CA LEU A 294 -2.02 2.79 13.25
C LEU A 294 -3.30 1.95 13.30
N SER A 295 -4.28 2.41 14.07
CA SER A 295 -5.57 1.77 14.33
C SER A 295 -6.69 2.59 13.68
N PRO A 296 -7.01 2.41 12.39
CA PRO A 296 -8.09 3.16 11.76
C PRO A 296 -9.46 2.97 12.44
N ALA A 297 -9.68 1.86 13.15
CA ALA A 297 -10.87 1.66 13.97
C ALA A 297 -10.96 2.58 15.20
N ALA A 298 -9.87 3.26 15.58
CA ALA A 298 -9.83 4.25 16.65
C ALA A 298 -10.11 5.69 16.17
N ALA A 299 -10.12 5.93 14.85
CA ALA A 299 -10.47 7.23 14.28
C ALA A 299 -11.86 7.69 14.71
N SER A 300 -12.11 9.00 14.80
CA SER A 300 -13.46 9.55 15.03
C SER A 300 -14.36 9.36 13.81
N ASP A 301 -15.68 9.32 14.02
CA ASP A 301 -16.64 9.22 12.90
C ASP A 301 -16.50 10.41 11.93
N ASP A 302 -16.19 11.61 12.44
CA ASP A 302 -15.93 12.80 11.62
C ASP A 302 -14.69 12.65 10.74
N LEU A 303 -13.60 12.11 11.27
CA LEU A 303 -12.39 11.87 10.48
C LEU A 303 -12.64 10.81 9.40
N LEU A 304 -13.32 9.71 9.76
CA LEU A 304 -13.71 8.68 8.79
C LEU A 304 -14.59 9.25 7.68
N ARG A 305 -15.56 10.11 8.05
CA ARG A 305 -16.46 10.77 7.11
C ARG A 305 -15.72 11.75 6.19
N ALA A 306 -14.79 12.53 6.72
CA ALA A 306 -14.12 13.60 5.98
C ALA A 306 -12.93 13.11 5.13
N ALA A 307 -12.15 12.13 5.62
CA ALA A 307 -10.92 11.70 4.98
C ALA A 307 -11.12 10.55 3.96
N TYR A 308 -12.11 9.67 4.16
CA TYR A 308 -12.32 8.53 3.26
C TYR A 308 -13.17 8.89 2.04
N PRO A 309 -12.92 8.25 0.88
CA PRO A 309 -13.82 8.30 -0.25
C PRO A 309 -15.20 7.72 0.10
N GLN A 310 -16.20 7.99 -0.73
CA GLN A 310 -17.55 7.46 -0.52
C GLN A 310 -17.63 5.93 -0.66
N LEU A 311 -16.81 5.34 -1.53
CA LEU A 311 -16.79 3.90 -1.80
C LEU A 311 -15.61 3.23 -1.10
N ILE A 312 -15.90 2.21 -0.31
CA ILE A 312 -14.91 1.34 0.32
C ILE A 312 -15.27 -0.09 -0.02
N ILE A 313 -14.31 -0.87 -0.50
CA ILE A 313 -14.45 -2.30 -0.74
C ILE A 313 -13.60 -3.00 0.31
N LEU A 314 -14.26 -3.63 1.28
CA LEU A 314 -13.63 -4.27 2.42
C LEU A 314 -13.93 -5.76 2.37
N HIS A 315 -12.89 -6.57 2.24
CA HIS A 315 -12.97 -8.01 2.33
C HIS A 315 -12.33 -8.49 3.62
N THR A 316 -12.94 -9.46 4.29
CA THR A 316 -12.33 -10.17 5.42
C THR A 316 -12.28 -11.66 5.13
N CYS A 317 -11.51 -12.43 5.89
CA CYS A 317 -11.41 -13.88 5.73
C CYS A 317 -12.12 -14.59 6.87
N GLU A 318 -12.96 -15.58 6.59
CA GLU A 318 -13.72 -16.28 7.64
C GLU A 318 -12.81 -16.92 8.70
N HIS A 319 -11.70 -17.54 8.27
CA HIS A 319 -10.75 -18.23 9.15
C HIS A 319 -9.54 -17.36 9.52
N ASP A 320 -9.79 -16.11 9.89
CA ASP A 320 -8.75 -15.13 10.23
C ASP A 320 -9.00 -14.47 11.60
N MET A 321 -7.94 -14.32 12.40
CA MET A 321 -7.97 -13.57 13.66
C MET A 321 -8.37 -12.09 13.48
N LEU A 322 -8.17 -11.53 12.29
CA LEU A 322 -8.54 -10.14 11.99
C LEU A 322 -10.00 -9.99 11.51
N ASN A 323 -10.74 -11.09 11.36
CA ASN A 323 -12.09 -11.06 10.77
C ASN A 323 -13.07 -10.22 11.60
N VAL A 324 -13.14 -10.47 12.90
CA VAL A 324 -14.13 -9.80 13.78
C VAL A 324 -13.92 -8.29 13.82
N GLU A 325 -12.67 -7.82 13.94
CA GLU A 325 -12.38 -6.38 13.91
C GLU A 325 -12.63 -5.76 12.53
N GLY A 326 -12.36 -6.49 11.44
CA GLY A 326 -12.61 -6.04 10.09
C GLY A 326 -14.10 -5.90 9.79
N VAL A 327 -14.92 -6.89 10.18
CA VAL A 327 -16.38 -6.86 10.04
C VAL A 327 -16.97 -5.73 10.86
N ALA A 328 -16.58 -5.59 12.13
CA ALA A 328 -17.06 -4.51 13.00
C ALA A 328 -16.71 -3.12 12.43
N PHE A 329 -15.50 -2.96 11.88
CA PHE A 329 -15.10 -1.72 11.23
C PHE A 329 -15.93 -1.44 9.96
N GLY A 330 -16.20 -2.47 9.15
CA GLY A 330 -17.08 -2.38 7.98
C GLY A 330 -18.49 -1.94 8.33
N GLU A 331 -19.10 -2.48 9.39
CA GLU A 331 -20.43 -2.04 9.84
C GLU A 331 -20.40 -0.61 10.37
N ARG A 332 -19.36 -0.22 11.11
CA ARG A 332 -19.20 1.17 11.59
C ARG A 332 -19.13 2.15 10.41
N LEU A 333 -18.39 1.83 9.36
CA LEU A 333 -18.29 2.66 8.15
C LEU A 333 -19.64 2.85 7.44
N LYS A 334 -20.53 1.85 7.46
CA LYS A 334 -21.89 1.94 6.91
C LYS A 334 -22.86 2.70 7.80
N SER A 335 -22.56 2.82 9.10
CA SER A 335 -23.46 3.44 10.07
C SER A 335 -23.85 4.87 9.65
N PRO A 336 -25.03 5.37 10.05
CA PRO A 336 -25.46 6.73 9.71
C PRO A 336 -24.48 7.83 10.15
N ASN A 337 -23.67 7.58 11.18
CA ASN A 337 -22.69 8.56 11.67
C ASN A 337 -21.53 8.77 10.68
N VAL A 338 -21.11 7.71 9.96
CA VAL A 338 -20.00 7.79 9.01
C VAL A 338 -20.50 7.86 7.56
N GLY A 339 -21.51 7.05 7.21
CA GLY A 339 -22.26 7.15 5.95
C GLY A 339 -21.53 6.68 4.69
N LYS A 340 -20.57 5.76 4.78
CA LYS A 340 -19.84 5.23 3.62
C LYS A 340 -20.60 4.11 2.93
N THR A 341 -20.42 4.01 1.62
CA THR A 341 -20.85 2.84 0.86
C THR A 341 -19.77 1.76 0.95
N VAL A 342 -20.00 0.78 1.83
CA VAL A 342 -19.11 -0.36 1.99
C VAL A 342 -19.62 -1.54 1.16
N LYS A 343 -18.75 -2.08 0.31
CA LYS A 343 -18.96 -3.31 -0.46
C LYS A 343 -17.91 -4.35 -0.08
N GLY A 344 -18.01 -5.54 -0.67
CA GLY A 344 -17.20 -6.69 -0.28
C GLY A 344 -17.92 -7.52 0.77
N GLY A 345 -17.18 -8.06 1.73
CA GLY A 345 -17.70 -8.93 2.77
C GLY A 345 -16.74 -10.04 3.16
N ILE A 346 -17.24 -11.00 3.92
CA ILE A 346 -16.49 -12.16 4.37
C ILE A 346 -16.24 -13.09 3.18
N ILE A 347 -14.98 -13.45 2.95
CA ILE A 347 -14.57 -14.49 2.03
C ILE A 347 -14.63 -15.80 2.83
N GLU A 348 -15.56 -16.65 2.46
CA GLU A 348 -15.86 -17.91 3.14
C GLU A 348 -14.72 -18.93 2.98
N ASN A 349 -14.53 -19.76 4.00
CA ASN A 349 -13.66 -20.92 4.04
C ASN A 349 -12.17 -20.67 3.76
N VAL A 350 -11.69 -19.44 3.91
CA VAL A 350 -10.29 -19.08 3.65
C VAL A 350 -9.57 -18.51 4.88
N PRO A 351 -8.28 -18.84 5.06
CA PRO A 351 -7.46 -18.24 6.12
C PRO A 351 -6.96 -16.84 5.75
N HIS A 352 -6.25 -16.20 6.68
CA HIS A 352 -5.48 -15.00 6.37
C HIS A 352 -4.49 -15.24 5.22
N ALA A 353 -4.31 -14.26 4.33
CA ALA A 353 -3.42 -14.34 3.18
C ALA A 353 -3.67 -15.58 2.27
N PHE A 354 -4.94 -15.97 2.14
CA PHE A 354 -5.36 -17.12 1.32
C PHE A 354 -4.89 -17.06 -0.13
N ASP A 355 -4.72 -15.87 -0.69
CA ASP A 355 -4.25 -15.63 -2.05
C ASP A 355 -2.71 -15.71 -2.18
N LYS A 356 -1.98 -15.83 -1.06
CA LYS A 356 -0.51 -15.89 -1.00
C LYS A 356 0.02 -17.29 -0.67
N MET A 357 -0.85 -18.27 -0.48
CA MET A 357 -0.40 -19.63 -0.18
C MET A 357 0.42 -20.19 -1.36
N PRO A 358 1.66 -20.66 -1.12
CA PRO A 358 2.51 -21.19 -2.18
C PRO A 358 1.98 -22.56 -2.62
N ASN A 359 1.26 -22.59 -3.73
CA ASN A 359 0.83 -23.81 -4.40
C ASN A 359 1.31 -23.76 -5.86
N PRO A 360 2.25 -24.61 -6.29
CA PRO A 360 2.78 -24.56 -7.66
C PRO A 360 1.80 -25.06 -8.72
N MET A 361 0.77 -25.82 -8.33
CA MET A 361 -0.13 -26.50 -9.27
C MET A 361 -1.39 -25.69 -9.56
N LYS A 362 -1.96 -25.03 -8.55
CA LYS A 362 -3.24 -24.33 -8.68
C LYS A 362 -3.25 -23.06 -7.84
N TYR A 363 -3.59 -21.94 -8.48
CA TYR A 363 -3.85 -20.69 -7.79
C TYR A 363 -5.22 -20.77 -7.05
N PRO A 364 -5.38 -20.16 -5.86
CA PRO A 364 -6.61 -20.28 -5.07
C PRO A 364 -7.83 -19.75 -5.85
N GLU A 365 -8.87 -20.60 -6.03
CA GLU A 365 -10.10 -20.23 -6.75
C GLU A 365 -10.81 -19.04 -6.12
N ALA A 366 -10.82 -18.98 -4.78
CA ALA A 366 -11.36 -17.84 -4.05
C ALA A 366 -10.68 -16.53 -4.45
N ALA A 367 -9.37 -16.55 -4.76
CA ALA A 367 -8.64 -15.35 -5.13
C ALA A 367 -8.98 -14.91 -6.55
N GLU A 368 -9.11 -15.85 -7.49
CA GLU A 368 -9.60 -15.52 -8.84
C GLU A 368 -11.02 -14.95 -8.83
N ARG A 369 -11.90 -15.55 -8.02
CA ARG A 369 -13.28 -15.09 -7.87
C ARG A 369 -13.33 -13.67 -7.31
N VAL A 370 -12.68 -13.43 -6.17
CA VAL A 370 -12.69 -12.12 -5.51
C VAL A 370 -12.04 -11.05 -6.39
N TYR A 371 -10.90 -11.35 -7.03
CA TYR A 371 -10.28 -10.41 -7.97
C TYR A 371 -11.14 -10.17 -9.22
N GLY A 372 -11.92 -11.18 -9.62
CA GLY A 372 -12.89 -11.09 -10.70
C GLY A 372 -14.06 -10.16 -10.39
N GLU A 373 -14.62 -10.26 -9.18
CA GLU A 373 -15.77 -9.46 -8.72
C GLU A 373 -15.45 -7.96 -8.63
N LEU A 374 -14.20 -7.60 -8.28
CA LEU A 374 -13.78 -6.19 -8.17
C LEU A 374 -13.87 -5.40 -9.49
N ASN A 375 -13.88 -6.09 -10.63
CA ASN A 375 -14.04 -5.47 -11.94
C ASN A 375 -15.44 -4.83 -12.12
N MET A 376 -16.45 -5.33 -11.40
CA MET A 376 -17.80 -4.77 -11.40
C MET A 376 -17.86 -3.38 -10.75
N TYR A 377 -16.91 -3.07 -9.87
CA TYR A 377 -16.84 -1.77 -9.22
C TYR A 377 -16.01 -0.78 -10.03
N ASN A 378 -15.05 -1.28 -10.84
CA ASN A 378 -14.21 -0.44 -11.68
C ASN A 378 -14.88 0.13 -12.93
N THR A 379 -15.92 -0.52 -13.48
CA THR A 379 -16.71 0.04 -14.59
C THR A 379 -17.44 1.34 -14.23
N ARG A 380 -17.67 1.61 -12.94
CA ARG A 380 -18.19 2.91 -12.48
C ARG A 380 -17.14 4.00 -12.36
N PHE A 381 -15.84 3.69 -12.25
CA PHE A 381 -14.77 4.70 -12.26
C PHE A 381 -14.42 5.20 -13.67
N ARG A 382 -14.93 4.53 -14.73
CA ARG A 382 -14.82 5.00 -16.12
C ARG A 382 -15.74 6.19 -16.44
N ARG A 383 -16.74 6.47 -15.60
CA ARG A 383 -17.76 7.51 -15.85
C ARG A 383 -17.61 8.71 -14.93
#